data_AF-A0A1A8WNG0-F1
#
_entry.id   AF-A0A1A8WNG0-F1
#
_cell.length_a   1.000
_cell.length_b   1.000
_cell.length_c   1.000
_cell.angle_alpha   90.00
_cell.angle_beta   90.00
_cell.angle_gamma   90.00
#
_symmetry.space_group_name_H-M   'P 1'
#
loop_
_entity.id
_entity.type
_entity.pdbx_description
1 polymer ?
#
loop_
_entity_poly.entity_id
_entity_poly.type
_entity_poly.pdbx_seq_one_letter_code
_entity_poly.pdbx_strand_id
1 'polypeptide(L)'
;MAKMWKELINAQKWKIRDDIYWNMPLPYWVMSTSLLDELKQSNFVCFKGDANYRRCLGDLNFNFSEPHKNVLGYFPFRVIALRCLKSPLCCGVEKSIVEELNKRSSDWSNYGEYAILQYFSP
;
A
#
# COMPACT_ATOMS: atom_id res chain seq x y z
N MET A 1 16.45 8.79 20.88
CA MET A 1 15.78 8.69 19.56
C MET A 1 15.78 10.01 18.80
N ALA A 2 15.22 11.11 19.32
CA ALA A 2 15.13 12.39 18.58
C ALA A 2 16.48 12.96 18.07
N LYS A 3 17.54 12.89 18.89
CA LYS A 3 18.90 13.32 18.49
C LYS A 3 19.42 12.54 17.28
N MET A 4 19.31 11.21 17.33
CA MET A 4 19.70 10.32 16.24
C MET A 4 18.93 10.61 14.93
N TRP A 5 17.62 10.85 15.00
CA TRP A 5 16.83 11.17 13.80
C TRP A 5 17.26 12.50 13.18
N LYS A 6 17.55 13.51 14.00
CA LYS A 6 18.10 14.79 13.52
C LYS A 6 19.46 14.59 12.83
N GLU A 7 20.33 13.76 13.40
CA GLU A 7 21.62 13.43 12.78
C GLU A 7 21.46 12.73 11.43
N LEU A 8 20.51 11.82 11.28
CA LEU A 8 20.22 11.14 10.00
C LEU A 8 19.69 12.10 8.94
N ILE A 9 18.84 13.06 9.32
CA ILE A 9 18.33 14.10 8.42
C ILE A 9 19.45 15.07 8.02
N ASN A 10 20.22 15.56 9.00
CA ASN A 10 21.34 16.48 8.74
C ASN A 10 22.41 15.84 7.85
N ALA A 11 22.71 14.56 8.06
CA ALA A 11 23.63 13.79 7.23
C ALA A 11 23.03 13.35 5.88
N GLN A 12 21.81 13.78 5.54
CA GLN A 12 21.10 13.43 4.29
C GLN A 12 20.90 11.93 4.07
N LYS A 13 20.99 11.12 5.13
CA LYS A 13 20.66 9.69 5.12
C LYS A 13 19.14 9.47 5.11
N TRP A 14 18.41 10.32 5.83
CA TRP A 14 16.97 10.44 5.72
C TRP A 14 16.64 11.73 4.97
N LYS A 15 15.81 11.61 3.95
CA LYS A 15 15.31 12.75 3.17
C LYS A 15 13.80 12.78 3.31
N ILE A 16 13.27 13.92 3.74
CA ILE A 16 11.83 14.16 3.77
C ILE A 16 11.48 14.85 2.44
N ARG A 17 10.46 14.32 1.77
CA ARG A 17 9.97 14.82 0.49
C ARG A 17 8.47 14.99 0.59
N ASP A 18 7.96 16.07 0.01
CA ASP A 18 6.55 16.32 -0.19
C ASP A 18 6.22 16.33 -1.69
N ASP A 19 4.97 16.00 -1.99
CA ASP A 19 4.39 16.13 -3.32
C ASP A 19 2.87 16.34 -3.13
N ILE A 20 2.27 17.26 -3.87
CA ILE A 20 0.83 17.54 -3.79
C ILE A 20 -0.01 16.30 -4.12
N TYR A 21 0.53 15.39 -4.94
CA TYR A 21 -0.08 14.12 -5.33
C TYR A 21 -0.52 13.27 -4.12
N TRP A 22 0.23 13.34 -3.00
CA TRP A 22 -0.12 12.60 -1.79
C TRP A 22 -1.44 13.05 -1.16
N ASN A 23 -1.89 14.26 -1.46
CA ASN A 23 -3.15 14.83 -0.98
C ASN A 23 -4.27 14.85 -2.05
N MET A 24 -4.02 14.31 -3.24
CA MET A 24 -5.02 14.20 -4.31
C MET A 24 -5.83 12.89 -4.17
N PRO A 25 -7.12 12.87 -4.60
CA PRO A 25 -7.99 11.69 -4.54
C PRO A 25 -7.69 10.67 -5.66
N LEU A 26 -6.44 10.60 -6.13
CA LEU A 26 -6.05 9.89 -7.33
C LEU A 26 -5.44 8.51 -7.02
N PRO A 27 -5.78 7.46 -7.80
CA PRO A 27 -5.20 6.13 -7.66
C PRO A 27 -3.75 6.10 -8.13
N TYR A 28 -2.92 5.19 -7.62
CA TYR A 28 -1.48 5.22 -7.87
C TYR A 28 -1.04 4.93 -9.31
N TRP A 29 -1.89 4.34 -10.16
CA TRP A 29 -1.60 4.17 -11.59
C TRP A 29 -1.69 5.47 -12.41
N VAL A 30 -2.12 6.60 -11.82
CA VAL A 30 -2.08 7.92 -12.48
C VAL A 30 -0.98 8.85 -11.93
N MET A 31 0.00 8.30 -11.18
CA MET A 31 1.16 9.08 -10.73
C MET A 31 1.85 9.77 -11.91
N SER A 32 2.34 10.98 -11.68
CA SER A 32 3.13 11.70 -12.67
C SER A 32 4.42 10.93 -13.00
N THR A 33 4.92 11.11 -14.23
CA THR A 33 6.18 10.50 -14.67
C THR A 33 7.34 10.89 -13.75
N SER A 34 7.41 12.14 -13.31
CA SER A 34 8.48 12.62 -12.41
C SER A 34 8.50 11.88 -11.08
N LEU A 35 7.33 11.65 -10.48
CA LEU A 35 7.23 10.93 -9.21
C LEU A 35 7.53 9.44 -9.38
N LEU A 36 7.06 8.83 -10.47
CA LEU A 36 7.38 7.45 -10.81
C LEU A 36 8.89 7.27 -11.00
N ASP A 37 9.55 8.19 -11.69
CA ASP A 37 10.98 8.12 -11.96
C ASP A 37 11.84 8.33 -10.70
N GLU A 38 11.38 9.12 -9.74
CA GLU A 38 11.99 9.18 -8.40
C GLU A 38 11.84 7.85 -7.66
N LEU A 39 10.62 7.30 -7.60
CA LEU A 39 10.34 6.06 -6.87
C LEU A 39 11.07 4.85 -7.45
N LYS A 40 11.26 4.78 -8.77
CA LYS A 40 12.05 3.73 -9.45
C LYS A 40 13.52 3.67 -9.00
N GLN A 41 14.07 4.75 -8.46
CA GLN A 41 15.45 4.76 -7.93
C GLN A 41 15.57 4.01 -6.60
N SER A 42 14.45 3.69 -5.94
CA SER A 42 14.43 2.98 -4.67
C SER A 42 14.60 1.47 -4.85
N ASN A 43 15.24 0.78 -3.90
CA ASN A 43 15.27 -0.69 -3.89
C ASN A 43 13.87 -1.30 -3.72
N PHE A 44 13.00 -0.63 -2.96
CA PHE A 44 11.57 -0.89 -2.83
C PHE A 44 10.86 0.36 -2.30
N VAL A 45 9.54 0.42 -2.48
CA VAL A 45 8.66 1.47 -1.95
C VAL A 45 7.71 0.86 -0.93
N CYS A 46 7.60 1.48 0.26
CA CYS A 46 6.74 1.00 1.34
C CYS A 46 5.51 1.90 1.51
N PHE A 47 4.33 1.39 1.17
CA PHE A 47 3.06 2.07 1.40
C PHE A 47 2.49 1.68 2.76
N LYS A 48 2.23 2.67 3.61
CA LYS A 48 1.75 2.45 4.99
C LYS A 48 0.28 2.79 5.14
N GLY A 49 -0.48 1.88 5.75
CA GLY A 49 -1.84 2.12 6.20
C GLY A 49 -2.91 1.97 5.12
N ASP A 50 -4.16 2.09 5.57
CA ASP A 50 -5.35 1.82 4.77
C ASP A 50 -5.53 2.80 3.60
N ALA A 51 -5.34 4.10 3.85
CA ALA A 51 -5.48 5.13 2.80
C ALA A 51 -4.55 4.88 1.61
N ASN A 52 -3.27 4.57 1.86
CA ASN A 52 -2.33 4.26 0.77
C ASN A 52 -2.70 2.95 0.06
N TYR A 53 -3.15 1.94 0.80
CA TYR A 53 -3.59 0.67 0.20
C TYR A 53 -4.81 0.84 -0.70
N ARG A 54 -5.80 1.64 -0.27
CA ARG A 54 -6.96 1.99 -1.10
C ARG A 54 -6.50 2.66 -2.40
N ARG A 55 -5.51 3.57 -2.35
CA ARG A 55 -4.94 4.19 -3.55
C ARG A 55 -4.15 3.22 -4.44
N CYS A 56 -3.52 2.18 -3.87
CA CYS A 56 -2.93 1.09 -4.65
C CYS A 56 -3.99 0.34 -5.47
N LEU A 57 -5.21 0.19 -4.94
CA LEU A 57 -6.32 -0.50 -5.60
C LEU A 57 -7.27 0.47 -6.33
N GLY A 58 -6.97 1.78 -6.28
CA GLY A 58 -7.85 2.86 -6.70
C GLY A 58 -9.26 2.80 -6.12
N ASP A 59 -9.36 2.32 -4.88
CA ASP A 59 -10.59 2.19 -4.12
C ASP A 59 -11.67 1.32 -4.81
N LEU A 60 -11.24 0.42 -5.70
CA LEU A 60 -12.11 -0.51 -6.42
C LEU A 60 -12.38 -1.77 -5.59
N ASN A 61 -13.56 -2.36 -5.81
CA ASN A 61 -13.97 -3.60 -5.16
C ASN A 61 -13.45 -4.82 -5.92
N PHE A 62 -12.23 -5.25 -5.60
CA PHE A 62 -11.68 -6.52 -6.09
C PHE A 62 -12.19 -7.70 -5.26
N ASN A 63 -12.25 -8.89 -5.89
CA ASN A 63 -12.37 -10.11 -5.12
C ASN A 63 -11.15 -10.24 -4.21
N PHE A 64 -11.36 -10.50 -2.91
CA PHE A 64 -10.27 -10.63 -1.95
C PHE A 64 -9.29 -11.75 -2.32
N SER A 65 -9.76 -12.77 -3.06
CA SER A 65 -8.90 -13.84 -3.57
C SER A 65 -8.23 -13.56 -4.92
N GLU A 66 -8.48 -12.40 -5.53
CA GLU A 66 -7.80 -12.00 -6.77
C GLU A 66 -6.29 -11.92 -6.50
N PRO A 67 -5.42 -12.61 -7.26
CA PRO A 67 -3.99 -12.55 -7.03
C PRO A 67 -3.47 -11.11 -7.02
N HIS A 68 -2.82 -10.69 -5.94
CA HIS A 68 -2.34 -9.31 -5.79
C HIS A 68 -1.42 -8.86 -6.93
N LYS A 69 -0.69 -9.78 -7.58
CA LYS A 69 0.13 -9.49 -8.77
C LYS A 69 -0.68 -8.95 -9.97
N ASN A 70 -1.94 -9.37 -10.12
CA ASN A 70 -2.80 -8.89 -11.20
C ASN A 70 -3.29 -7.47 -10.91
N VAL A 71 -3.43 -7.12 -9.63
CA VAL A 71 -3.94 -5.82 -9.16
C VAL A 71 -2.82 -4.78 -9.02
N LEU A 72 -1.67 -5.19 -8.48
CA LEU A 72 -0.49 -4.34 -8.25
C LEU A 72 0.50 -4.38 -9.44
N GLY A 73 0.20 -5.15 -10.48
CA GLY A 73 1.08 -5.37 -11.64
C GLY A 73 1.44 -4.13 -12.44
N TYR A 74 0.76 -3.01 -12.21
CA TYR A 74 1.06 -1.73 -12.86
C TYR A 74 2.26 -1.00 -12.24
N PHE A 75 2.74 -1.40 -11.06
CA PHE A 75 3.89 -0.74 -10.45
C PHE A 75 5.17 -1.09 -11.19
N PRO A 76 5.96 -0.10 -11.64
CA PRO A 76 7.23 -0.35 -12.33
C PRO A 76 8.40 -0.57 -11.36
N PHE A 77 8.14 -0.72 -10.07
CA PHE A 77 9.12 -0.90 -9.00
C PHE A 77 8.59 -1.87 -7.94
N ARG A 78 9.50 -2.37 -7.10
CA ARG A 78 9.15 -3.28 -5.99
C ARG A 78 8.34 -2.53 -4.93
N VAL A 79 7.23 -3.11 -4.51
CA VAL A 79 6.31 -2.51 -3.53
C VAL A 79 6.13 -3.43 -2.34
N ILE A 80 6.14 -2.85 -1.14
CA ILE A 80 5.62 -3.47 0.08
C ILE A 80 4.45 -2.61 0.57
N ALA A 81 3.26 -3.19 0.69
CA ALA A 81 2.12 -2.53 1.33
C ALA A 81 1.91 -3.13 2.73
N LEU A 82 1.94 -2.26 3.76
CA LEU A 82 1.72 -2.63 5.15
C LEU A 82 0.41 -1.99 5.63
N ARG A 83 -0.61 -2.80 5.85
CA ARG A 83 -1.98 -2.30 6.03
C ARG A 83 -2.71 -3.06 7.13
N CYS A 84 -3.26 -2.34 8.11
CA CYS A 84 -4.41 -2.83 8.89
C CYS A 84 -5.68 -2.56 8.08
N LEU A 85 -6.54 -3.55 7.91
CA LEU A 85 -7.75 -3.47 7.10
C LEU A 85 -8.78 -2.59 7.80
N LYS A 86 -9.07 -1.41 7.23
CA LYS A 86 -10.06 -0.45 7.75
C LYS A 86 -11.10 -0.07 6.67
N SER A 87 -11.22 -0.90 5.64
CA SER A 87 -12.10 -0.69 4.50
C SER A 87 -12.38 -2.02 3.77
N PRO A 88 -13.56 -2.17 3.14
CA PRO A 88 -14.05 -3.43 2.58
C PRO A 88 -13.46 -3.74 1.20
N LEU A 89 -12.15 -3.59 1.05
CA LEU A 89 -11.41 -3.95 -0.16
C LEU A 89 -10.12 -4.67 0.21
N CYS A 90 -9.73 -5.65 -0.59
CA CYS A 90 -8.47 -6.37 -0.46
C CYS A 90 -8.23 -7.19 -1.72
N CYS A 91 -7.05 -7.81 -1.82
CA CYS A 91 -6.72 -8.81 -2.83
C CYS A 91 -5.68 -9.77 -2.25
N GLY A 92 -5.38 -10.87 -2.93
CA GLY A 92 -4.30 -11.80 -2.57
C GLY A 92 -4.51 -12.57 -1.27
N VAL A 93 -5.72 -12.65 -0.73
CA VAL A 93 -6.06 -13.46 0.46
C VAL A 93 -6.57 -14.82 -0.02
N GLU A 94 -6.14 -15.91 0.62
CA GLU A 94 -6.65 -17.23 0.26
C GLU A 94 -8.17 -17.31 0.39
N LYS A 95 -8.82 -17.94 -0.59
CA LYS A 95 -10.28 -18.04 -0.64
C LYS A 95 -10.87 -18.70 0.62
N SER A 96 -10.19 -19.73 1.15
CA SER A 96 -10.55 -20.40 2.41
C SER A 96 -10.59 -19.45 3.60
N ILE A 97 -9.59 -18.55 3.72
CA ILE A 97 -9.52 -17.54 4.78
C ILE A 97 -10.65 -16.53 4.63
N VAL A 98 -10.90 -16.05 3.41
CA VAL A 98 -12.01 -15.12 3.13
C VAL A 98 -13.36 -15.73 3.52
N GLU A 99 -13.59 -16.98 3.15
CA GLU A 99 -14.81 -17.72 3.49
C GLU A 99 -14.95 -17.93 5.01
N GLU A 100 -13.88 -18.24 5.71
CA GLU A 100 -13.87 -18.37 7.17
C GLU A 100 -14.23 -17.05 7.86
N LEU A 101 -13.60 -15.95 7.45
CA LEU A 101 -13.83 -14.63 8.04
C LEU A 101 -15.23 -14.12 7.77
N ASN A 102 -15.75 -14.31 6.55
CA ASN A 102 -17.11 -13.95 6.19
C ASN A 102 -18.18 -14.71 7.01
N LYS A 103 -17.89 -15.94 7.47
CA LYS A 103 -18.78 -16.67 8.39
C LYS A 103 -18.79 -16.08 9.80
N ARG A 104 -17.69 -15.44 10.22
CA ARG A 104 -17.57 -14.82 11.55
C ARG A 104 -18.22 -13.44 11.59
N SER A 105 -17.94 -12.61 10.60
CA SER A 105 -18.60 -11.32 10.40
C SER A 105 -18.51 -10.91 8.92
N SER A 106 -19.51 -10.22 8.39
CA SER A 106 -19.49 -9.71 7.01
C SER A 106 -18.64 -8.44 6.83
N ASP A 107 -18.23 -7.79 7.92
CA ASP A 107 -17.53 -6.50 7.94
C ASP A 107 -16.14 -6.56 8.60
N TRP A 108 -15.58 -7.77 8.75
CA TRP A 108 -14.30 -8.05 9.42
C TRP A 108 -13.12 -7.19 8.92
N SER A 109 -13.17 -6.72 7.67
CA SER A 109 -12.14 -5.89 7.05
C SER A 109 -12.22 -4.39 7.41
N ASN A 110 -13.16 -3.97 8.25
CA ASN A 110 -13.47 -2.54 8.44
C ASN A 110 -12.89 -1.92 9.72
N TYR A 111 -12.47 -2.73 10.69
CA TYR A 111 -12.18 -2.25 12.05
C TYR A 111 -10.70 -2.27 12.45
N GLY A 112 -9.80 -2.66 11.56
CA GLY A 112 -8.35 -2.70 11.83
C GLY A 112 -7.89 -3.90 12.63
N GLU A 113 -8.74 -4.91 12.82
CA GLU A 113 -8.43 -6.15 13.56
C GLU A 113 -7.47 -7.06 12.78
N TYR A 114 -7.53 -7.01 11.45
CA TYR A 114 -6.68 -7.78 10.57
C TYR A 114 -5.64 -6.89 9.89
N ALA A 115 -4.49 -7.45 9.57
CA ALA A 115 -3.44 -6.78 8.84
C ALA A 115 -2.82 -7.68 7.77
N ILE A 116 -2.32 -7.04 6.72
CA ILE A 116 -1.59 -7.69 5.63
C ILE A 116 -0.25 -7.00 5.41
N LEU A 117 0.71 -7.82 5.00
CA LEU A 117 1.93 -7.41 4.31
C LEU A 117 1.85 -8.00 2.90
N GLN A 118 1.81 -7.13 1.89
CA GLN A 118 1.84 -7.56 0.50
C GLN A 118 3.09 -7.07 -0.18
N TYR A 119 3.82 -7.99 -0.79
CA TYR A 119 5.00 -7.68 -1.58
C TYR A 119 4.72 -7.97 -3.05
N PHE A 120 5.05 -7.02 -3.92
CA PHE A 120 5.03 -7.17 -5.35
C PHE A 120 6.39 -6.79 -5.93
N SER A 121 6.86 -7.57 -6.89
CA SER A 121 8.01 -7.23 -7.74
C SER A 121 7.58 -7.32 -9.20
N PRO A 122 7.89 -6.31 -10.02
CA PRO A 122 7.87 -6.46 -11.47
C PRO A 122 8.93 -7.45 -11.94
#